data_AF-A0A2P8VW88-F1
#
_entry.id   AF-A0A2P8VW88-F1
#
_cell.length_a   1.000
_cell.length_b   1.000
_cell.length_c   1.000
_cell.angle_alpha   90.00
_cell.angle_beta   90.00
_cell.angle_gamma   90.00
#
_symmetry.space_group_name_H-M   'P 1'
#
loop_
_entity.id
_entity.type
_entity.pdbx_description
1 polymer ?
#
loop_
_entity_poly.entity_id
_entity_poly.type
_entity_poly.pdbx_seq_one_letter_code
_entity_poly.pdbx_strand_id
1 'polypeptide(L)'
;MDLDIPLHLILAAMSDEGGMFKKTSAADFCARWTPEKKGIAIEQRGYREASKALLAELTGYQTTSTNIWLSDRERTPELVEKYLTLVDLVWMAEKLKEKAVDDGTKDT
;
A
#
# COMPACT_ATOMS: atom_id res chain seq x y z
N MET A 1 -19.75 3.69 14.53
CA MET A 1 -20.36 3.93 13.21
C MET A 1 -19.57 3.10 12.21
N ASP A 2 -20.19 2.03 11.73
CA ASP A 2 -19.66 1.18 10.66
C ASP A 2 -19.70 1.96 9.34
N LEU A 3 -18.54 2.42 8.90
CA LEU A 3 -18.34 2.89 7.54
C LEU A 3 -17.86 1.69 6.73
N ASP A 4 -18.81 0.80 6.41
CA ASP A 4 -18.66 -0.16 5.32
C ASP A 4 -18.56 0.64 4.02
N ILE A 5 -17.33 1.06 3.67
CA ILE A 5 -17.07 1.59 2.33
C ILE A 5 -17.35 0.42 1.40
N PRO A 6 -18.40 0.47 0.58
CA PRO A 6 -18.78 -0.66 -0.22
C PRO A 6 -17.67 -0.94 -1.23
N LEU A 7 -17.21 -2.19 -1.27
CA LEU A 7 -16.23 -2.67 -2.24
C LEU A 7 -16.61 -2.27 -3.68
N HIS A 8 -17.91 -2.19 -3.99
CA HIS A 8 -18.38 -1.75 -5.30
C HIS A 8 -18.06 -0.27 -5.62
N LEU A 9 -17.99 0.63 -4.63
CA LEU A 9 -17.59 2.03 -4.84
C LEU A 9 -16.08 2.15 -5.06
N ILE A 10 -15.28 1.33 -4.38
CA ILE A 10 -13.83 1.23 -4.62
C ILE A 10 -13.58 0.69 -6.04
N LEU A 11 -14.28 -0.38 -6.41
CA LEU A 11 -14.18 -0.98 -7.75
C LEU A 11 -14.71 -0.05 -8.85
N ALA A 12 -15.79 0.71 -8.59
CA ALA A 12 -16.31 1.70 -9.52
C ALA A 12 -15.33 2.86 -9.73
N ALA A 13 -14.70 3.36 -8.65
CA ALA A 13 -13.64 4.36 -8.74
C ALA A 13 -12.42 3.83 -9.53
N MET A 14 -12.11 2.54 -9.42
CA MET A 14 -11.05 1.90 -10.23
C MET A 14 -11.42 1.70 -11.71
N SER A 15 -12.70 1.78 -12.07
CA SER A 15 -13.22 1.53 -13.42
C SER A 15 -13.49 2.81 -14.22
N ASP A 16 -13.33 3.98 -13.60
CA ASP A 16 -13.56 5.26 -14.26
C ASP A 16 -12.36 5.63 -15.16
N GLU A 17 -12.54 5.52 -16.48
CA GLU A 17 -11.49 5.71 -17.50
C GLU A 17 -11.02 7.19 -17.63
N GLY A 18 -11.59 8.12 -16.86
CA GLY A 18 -11.21 9.54 -16.85
C GLY A 18 -10.32 9.99 -15.67
N GLY A 19 -10.23 9.19 -14.61
CA GLY A 19 -9.47 9.49 -13.40
C GLY A 19 -8.31 8.52 -13.24
N MET A 20 -7.15 8.85 -13.80
CA MET A 20 -5.96 8.00 -13.76
C MET A 20 -5.50 7.77 -12.31
N PHE A 21 -6.04 6.75 -11.63
CA PHE A 21 -5.45 6.23 -10.40
C PHE A 21 -4.03 5.78 -10.77
N LYS A 22 -3.05 6.59 -10.41
CA LYS A 22 -1.64 6.30 -10.67
C LYS A 22 -1.32 5.00 -9.95
N LYS A 23 -1.15 3.92 -10.71
CA LYS A 23 -0.77 2.60 -10.20
C LYS A 23 0.43 2.76 -9.25
N THR A 24 0.26 2.32 -8.01
CA THR A 24 1.31 2.35 -7.00
C THR A 24 2.33 1.26 -7.33
N SER A 25 3.56 1.67 -7.63
CA SER A 25 4.65 0.72 -7.88
C SER A 25 5.06 0.02 -6.57
N ALA A 26 5.69 -1.14 -6.67
CA ALA A 26 6.21 -1.84 -5.49
C ALA A 26 7.19 -0.97 -4.68
N ALA A 27 8.00 -0.16 -5.35
CA ALA A 27 8.94 0.77 -4.71
C ALA A 27 8.21 1.88 -3.95
N ASP A 28 7.23 2.53 -4.58
CA ASP A 28 6.44 3.60 -3.95
C ASP A 28 5.62 3.08 -2.76
N PHE A 29 5.03 1.89 -2.92
CA PHE A 29 4.29 1.21 -1.87
C PHE A 29 5.19 0.95 -0.64
N CYS A 30 6.36 0.36 -0.85
CA CYS A 30 7.30 0.07 0.22
C CYS A 30 7.85 1.34 0.88
N ALA A 31 8.13 2.40 0.12
CA ALA A 31 8.61 3.67 0.66
C ALA A 31 7.63 4.26 1.68
N ARG A 32 6.33 4.10 1.41
CA ARG A 32 5.27 4.57 2.31
C ARG A 32 5.08 3.67 3.52
N TRP A 33 4.99 2.35 3.30
CA TRP A 33 4.46 1.44 4.31
C TRP A 33 5.49 0.61 5.05
N THR A 34 6.66 0.33 4.48
CA THR A 34 7.71 -0.43 5.19
C THR A 34 8.13 0.26 6.50
N PRO A 35 8.34 1.59 6.56
CA PRO A 35 8.71 2.26 7.81
C PRO A 35 7.68 2.09 8.92
N GLU A 36 6.41 2.12 8.57
CA GLU A 36 5.32 2.01 9.53
C GLU A 36 5.04 0.56 9.92
N LYS A 37 4.91 -0.34 8.94
CA LYS A 37 4.52 -1.73 9.19
C LYS A 37 5.67 -2.59 9.70
N LYS A 38 6.92 -2.22 9.42
CA LYS A 38 8.12 -2.97 9.84
C LYS A 38 9.03 -2.17 10.79
N GLY A 39 8.76 -0.90 11.04
CA GLY A 39 9.56 -0.07 11.97
C GLY A 39 10.96 0.28 11.44
N ILE A 40 11.20 0.19 10.13
CA ILE A 40 12.52 0.38 9.51
C ILE A 40 12.47 1.53 8.50
N ALA A 41 13.22 2.60 8.76
CA ALA A 41 13.27 3.77 7.87
C ALA A 41 13.96 3.45 6.53
N ILE A 42 13.66 4.24 5.49
CA ILE A 42 14.15 4.01 4.12
C ILE A 42 15.68 3.92 4.04
N GLU A 43 16.38 4.76 4.79
CA GLU A 43 17.84 4.82 4.78
C GLU A 43 18.52 3.80 5.70
N GLN A 44 17.74 3.07 6.51
CA GLN A 44 18.30 2.09 7.43
C GLN A 44 18.74 0.82 6.71
N ARG A 45 19.87 0.27 7.17
CA ARG A 45 20.34 -1.05 6.74
C ARG A 45 19.26 -2.09 7.04
N GLY A 46 18.82 -2.81 6.02
CA GLY A 46 17.76 -3.82 6.13
C GLY A 46 16.39 -3.37 5.60
N TYR A 47 16.21 -2.08 5.25
CA TYR A 47 14.97 -1.60 4.63
C TYR A 47 14.55 -2.41 3.40
N ARG A 48 15.52 -2.76 2.56
CA ARG A 48 15.27 -3.58 1.36
C ARG A 48 14.78 -4.98 1.70
N GLU A 49 15.37 -5.63 2.71
CA GLU A 49 14.92 -6.96 3.16
C GLU A 49 13.52 -6.89 3.78
N ALA A 50 13.26 -5.86 4.59
CA ALA A 50 11.94 -5.63 5.18
C ALA A 50 10.87 -5.37 4.11
N SER A 51 11.21 -4.62 3.07
CA SER A 51 10.33 -4.33 1.93
C SER A 51 10.01 -5.60 1.14
N LYS A 52 11.01 -6.46 0.87
CA LYS A 52 10.79 -7.77 0.24
C LYS A 52 9.90 -8.67 1.07
N ALA A 53 10.11 -8.70 2.40
CA ALA A 53 9.33 -9.50 3.32
C ALA A 53 7.86 -9.02 3.37
N LEU A 54 7.64 -7.71 3.42
CA LEU A 54 6.29 -7.11 3.38
C LEU A 54 5.56 -7.47 2.08
N LEU A 55 6.23 -7.32 0.93
CA LEU A 55 5.63 -7.69 -0.36
C LEU A 55 5.32 -9.20 -0.44
N ALA A 56 6.22 -10.04 0.06
CA ALA A 56 6.02 -11.50 0.04
C ALA A 56 4.84 -11.92 0.94
N GLU A 57 4.73 -11.30 2.12
CA GLU A 57 3.61 -11.50 3.05
C GLU A 57 2.26 -11.10 2.42
N LEU A 58 2.21 -9.94 1.75
CA LEU A 58 0.96 -9.43 1.17
C LEU A 58 0.52 -10.18 -0.09
N THR A 59 1.48 -10.59 -0.92
CA THR A 59 1.19 -11.11 -2.27
C THR A 59 1.32 -12.63 -2.36
N GLY A 60 1.95 -13.28 -1.37
CA GLY A 60 2.28 -14.71 -1.38
C GLY A 60 3.43 -15.09 -2.32
N TYR A 61 4.05 -14.13 -3.02
CA TYR A 61 5.16 -14.41 -3.92
C TYR A 61 6.49 -14.55 -3.18
N GLN A 62 7.41 -15.28 -3.80
CA GLN A 62 8.76 -15.48 -3.27
C GLN A 62 9.56 -14.16 -3.23
N THR A 63 10.48 -14.06 -2.28
CA THR A 63 11.34 -12.88 -2.09
C THR A 63 12.20 -12.54 -3.30
N THR A 64 12.53 -13.52 -4.14
CA THR A 64 13.22 -13.29 -5.42
C THR A 64 12.37 -12.46 -6.38
N SER A 65 11.09 -12.79 -6.51
CA SER A 65 10.14 -12.04 -7.34
C SER A 65 9.94 -10.63 -6.81
N THR A 66 9.76 -10.48 -5.49
CA THR A 66 9.57 -9.15 -4.88
C THR A 66 10.81 -8.27 -4.99
N ASN A 67 12.01 -8.85 -4.94
CA ASN A 67 13.25 -8.10 -5.18
C ASN A 67 13.34 -7.56 -6.62
N ILE A 68 12.84 -8.31 -7.61
CA ILE A 68 12.80 -7.87 -9.00
C ILE A 68 11.90 -6.65 -9.11
N TRP A 69 10.69 -6.69 -8.55
CA TRP A 69 9.72 -5.59 -8.62
C TRP A 69 10.20 -4.31 -7.95
N LEU A 70 10.98 -4.43 -6.86
CA LEU A 70 11.61 -3.29 -6.20
C LEU A 70 12.73 -2.64 -7.03
N SER A 71 13.26 -3.36 -8.02
CA SER A 71 14.37 -2.87 -8.87
C SER A 71 13.88 -2.44 -10.25
N ASP A 72 12.84 -3.12 -10.75
CA ASP A 72 12.37 -3.02 -12.11
C ASP A 72 10.85 -3.12 -12.10
N ARG A 73 10.23 -1.96 -12.32
CA ARG A 73 8.78 -1.82 -12.33
C ARG A 73 8.15 -2.60 -13.49
N GLU A 74 8.78 -2.62 -14.67
CA GLU A 74 8.21 -3.25 -15.88
C GLU A 74 8.05 -4.77 -15.71
N ARG A 75 8.84 -5.35 -14.81
CA ARG A 75 8.78 -6.78 -14.45
C ARG A 75 7.78 -7.09 -13.35
N THR A 76 7.05 -6.09 -12.85
CA THR A 76 5.97 -6.27 -11.90
C THR A 76 4.70 -6.69 -12.64
N PRO A 77 4.08 -7.84 -12.31
CA PRO A 77 2.82 -8.23 -12.92
C PRO A 77 1.75 -7.15 -12.68
N GLU A 78 0.95 -6.83 -13.69
CA GLU A 78 -0.06 -5.78 -13.58
C GLU A 78 -1.05 -6.03 -12.43
N LEU A 79 -1.42 -7.29 -12.20
CA LEU A 79 -2.29 -7.68 -11.09
C LEU A 79 -1.68 -7.33 -9.73
N VAL A 80 -0.36 -7.44 -9.57
CA VAL A 80 0.34 -7.06 -8.34
C VAL A 80 0.28 -5.54 -8.15
N GLU A 81 0.51 -4.75 -9.20
CA GLU A 81 0.37 -3.29 -9.08
C GLU A 81 -1.05 -2.87 -8.69
N LYS A 82 -2.08 -3.49 -9.28
CA LYS A 82 -3.49 -3.23 -8.93
C LYS A 82 -3.76 -3.59 -7.47
N TYR A 83 -3.28 -4.75 -7.04
CA TYR A 83 -3.42 -5.21 -5.66
C TYR A 83 -2.72 -4.28 -4.65
N LEU A 84 -1.48 -3.89 -4.92
CA LEU A 84 -0.74 -2.97 -4.05
C LEU A 84 -1.42 -1.59 -3.99
N THR A 85 -1.98 -1.12 -5.10
CA THR A 85 -2.76 0.13 -5.13
C THR A 85 -4.00 0.03 -4.24
N LEU A 86 -4.71 -1.10 -4.27
CA LEU A 86 -5.86 -1.34 -3.38
C LEU A 86 -5.46 -1.34 -1.90
N VAL A 87 -4.40 -2.07 -1.55
CA VAL A 87 -3.90 -2.12 -0.17
C VAL A 87 -3.46 -0.73 0.31
N ASP A 88 -2.78 0.02 -0.56
CA ASP A 88 -2.35 1.41 -0.28
C ASP A 88 -3.55 2.30 0.05
N LEU A 89 -4.63 2.22 -0.74
CA LEU A 89 -5.87 2.97 -0.50
C LEU A 89 -6.53 2.60 0.83
N VAL A 90 -6.64 1.30 1.13
CA VAL A 90 -7.24 0.82 2.38
C VAL A 90 -6.46 1.33 3.58
N TRP A 91 -5.13 1.17 3.59
CA TRP A 91 -4.29 1.63 4.71
C TRP A 91 -4.25 3.15 4.82
N MET A 92 -4.33 3.90 3.72
CA MET A 92 -4.51 5.36 3.79
C MET A 92 -5.84 5.74 4.43
N ALA A 93 -6.93 5.05 4.11
CA ALA A 93 -8.24 5.29 4.70
C ALA A 93 -8.24 4.98 6.21
N GLU A 94 -7.60 3.88 6.63
CA GLU A 94 -7.41 3.54 8.06
C GLU A 94 -6.67 4.66 8.79
N LYS A 95 -5.56 5.16 8.23
CA LYS A 95 -4.81 6.28 8.80
C LYS A 95 -5.63 7.57 8.94
N LEU A 96 -6.45 7.88 7.95
CA LEU A 96 -7.30 9.07 8.00
C LEU A 96 -8.35 8.93 9.10
N LYS A 97 -8.90 7.72 9.29
CA LYS A 97 -9.84 7.42 10.37
C LYS A 97 -9.17 7.56 11.75
N GLU A 98 -7.97 7.03 11.93
CA GLU A 98 -7.22 7.14 13.19
C GLU A 98 -6.97 8.61 13.57
N LYS A 99 -6.53 9.43 12.60
CA LYS A 99 -6.34 10.87 12.82
C LYS A 99 -7.63 11.59 13.20
N ALA A 100 -8.73 11.30 12.51
CA ALA A 100 -10.02 11.91 12.80
C ALA A 100 -10.54 11.56 14.20
N VAL A 101 -10.23 10.37 14.71
CA VAL A 101 -10.53 9.97 16.10
C VAL A 101 -9.62 10.70 17.08
N ASP A 102 -8.31 10.74 16.85
CA ASP A 102 -7.34 11.41 17.74
C ASP A 102 -7.63 12.91 17.89
N ASP A 103 -7.97 13.58 16.79
CA ASP A 103 -8.34 15.01 16.82
C ASP A 103 -9.68 15.25 17.54
N GLY A 104 -10.66 14.37 17.36
CA GLY A 104 -11.95 14.46 18.07
C GLY A 104 -11.88 14.18 19.57
N THR A 105 -10.80 13.55 20.05
CA THR A 105 -10.61 13.26 21.49
C THR A 105 -9.84 14.36 22.22
N LYS A 106 -9.17 15.27 21.49
CA LYS A 106 -8.44 16.42 22.08
C LYS A 106 -9.33 17.63 22.38
N ASP A 107 -10.56 17.64 21.88
CA ASP A 107 -11.54 18.72 22.05
C ASP A 107 -12.58 18.47 23.17
N THR A 108 -12.33 17.50 24.07
CA THR A 108 -13.12 17.25 25.30
C THR A 108 -12.21 17.20 26.52
#